data_AF-A0A7S3GT40-F1
#
_entry.id   AF-A0A7S3GT40-F1
#
_cell.length_a   1.000
_cell.length_b   1.000
_cell.length_c   1.000
_cell.angle_alpha   90.00
_cell.angle_beta   90.00
_cell.angle_gamma   90.00
#
_symmetry.space_group_name_H-M   'P 1'
#
loop_
_entity.id
_entity.type
_entity.pdbx_description
1 polymer ?
#
loop_
_entity_poly.entity_id
_entity_poly.type
_entity_poly.pdbx_seq_one_letter_code
_entity_poly.pdbx_strand_id
1 'polypeptide(L)'
;KGYNDTEEKLINEVFHNRWHALPVGFNCQKRAFKLAPTVWNDIHASTAGIRIIHYVGGKPWQSAEELLRLDYEAVSPEAMAPYQPIFDLWHDIFQGRIRTAEQLRDA
;
A
#
# COMPACT_ATOMS: atom_id res chain seq x y z
N LYS A 1 16.91 -8.36 16.39
CA LYS A 1 16.71 -8.87 15.01
C LYS A 1 17.38 -7.89 14.07
N GLY A 2 18.45 -8.29 13.39
CA GLY A 2 19.11 -7.42 12.42
C GLY A 2 18.23 -7.27 11.19
N TYR A 3 18.39 -6.15 10.47
CA TYR A 3 17.76 -5.85 9.18
C TYR A 3 17.97 -6.95 8.10
N ASN A 4 18.81 -7.93 8.36
CA ASN A 4 19.27 -8.97 7.44
C ASN A 4 18.40 -10.24 7.35
N ASP A 5 17.33 -10.38 8.15
CA ASP A 5 16.55 -11.64 8.24
C ASP A 5 15.11 -11.52 7.67
N THR A 6 14.86 -10.65 6.70
CA THR A 6 13.51 -10.52 6.11
C THR A 6 13.32 -11.50 4.96
N GLU A 7 12.10 -12.03 4.79
CA GLU A 7 11.76 -12.89 3.66
C GLU A 7 12.02 -12.19 2.32
N GLU A 8 11.80 -10.87 2.26
CA GLU A 8 12.08 -10.05 1.07
C GLU A 8 13.56 -10.16 0.64
N LYS A 9 14.50 -10.08 1.59
CA LYS A 9 15.93 -10.20 1.28
C LYS A 9 16.29 -11.61 0.84
N LEU A 10 15.82 -12.64 1.56
CA LEU A 10 16.09 -14.03 1.22
C LEU A 10 15.56 -14.39 -0.19
N ILE A 11 14.34 -13.94 -0.52
CA ILE A 11 13.75 -14.15 -1.85
C ILE A 11 14.60 -13.44 -2.91
N ASN A 12 15.00 -12.20 -2.67
CA ASN A 12 15.88 -11.49 -3.61
C ASN A 12 17.22 -12.22 -3.80
N GLU A 13 17.85 -12.75 -2.75
CA GLU A 13 19.09 -13.52 -2.88
C GLU A 13 18.90 -14.80 -3.72
N VAL A 14 17.80 -15.53 -3.52
CA VAL A 14 17.52 -16.78 -4.25
C VAL A 14 17.10 -16.54 -5.70
N PHE A 15 16.38 -15.45 -5.97
CA PHE A 15 15.74 -15.19 -7.26
C PHE A 15 16.31 -13.97 -8.00
N HIS A 16 17.42 -13.35 -7.56
CA HIS A 16 18.01 -12.13 -8.17
C HIS A 16 18.22 -12.22 -9.70
N ASN A 17 18.40 -13.43 -10.24
CA ASN A 17 18.59 -13.71 -11.67
C ASN A 17 17.47 -14.58 -12.29
N ARG A 18 16.41 -14.89 -11.54
CA ARG A 18 15.29 -15.76 -11.95
C ARG A 18 13.95 -15.13 -11.59
N TRP A 19 13.71 -13.95 -12.14
CA TRP A 19 12.48 -13.19 -11.89
C TRP A 19 11.96 -12.54 -13.18
N HIS A 20 10.67 -12.24 -13.17
CA HIS A 20 10.02 -11.44 -14.21
C HIS A 20 9.47 -10.17 -13.58
N ALA A 21 9.70 -9.04 -14.24
CA ALA A 21 9.17 -7.76 -13.78
C ALA A 21 7.64 -7.76 -13.88
N LEU A 22 6.98 -7.53 -12.74
CA LEU A 22 5.56 -7.22 -12.72
C LEU A 22 5.36 -5.72 -13.03
N PRO A 23 4.26 -5.33 -13.70
CA PRO A 23 3.91 -3.93 -13.81
C PRO A 23 3.78 -3.32 -12.42
N VAL A 24 4.31 -2.10 -12.24
CA VAL A 24 4.40 -1.40 -10.95
C VAL A 24 3.05 -1.25 -10.23
N GLY A 25 1.94 -1.20 -10.98
CA GLY A 25 0.59 -1.16 -10.44
C GLY A 25 0.16 -2.40 -9.63
N PHE A 26 0.85 -3.54 -9.78
CA PHE A 26 0.58 -4.77 -9.03
C PHE A 26 1.24 -4.81 -7.65
N ASN A 27 2.08 -3.82 -7.31
CA ASN A 27 2.65 -3.69 -5.97
C ASN A 27 2.94 -2.20 -5.68
N CYS A 28 1.91 -1.37 -5.75
CA CYS A 28 2.06 0.07 -5.55
C CYS A 28 2.17 0.38 -4.06
N GLN A 29 3.38 0.69 -3.58
CA GLN A 29 3.61 1.02 -2.18
C GLN A 29 2.84 2.29 -1.78
N LYS A 30 2.18 2.27 -0.61
CA LYS A 30 1.44 3.45 -0.09
C LYS A 30 2.28 4.72 -0.10
N ARG A 31 3.60 4.59 0.11
CA ARG A 31 4.56 5.69 0.18
C ARG A 31 4.61 6.53 -1.09
N ALA A 32 4.39 5.92 -2.25
CA ALA A 32 4.34 6.66 -3.50
C ALA A 32 3.24 7.72 -3.49
N PHE A 33 2.13 7.48 -2.78
CA PHE A 33 1.02 8.43 -2.65
C PHE A 33 1.47 9.77 -2.02
N LYS A 34 2.30 9.72 -0.98
CA LYS A 34 2.77 10.89 -0.22
C LYS A 34 4.13 11.41 -0.70
N LEU A 35 5.10 10.51 -0.83
CA LEU A 35 6.52 10.87 -1.03
C LEU A 35 6.90 11.03 -2.50
N ALA A 36 6.12 10.45 -3.42
CA ALA A 36 6.38 10.50 -4.84
C ALA A 36 5.07 10.63 -5.66
N PRO A 37 4.28 11.69 -5.45
CA PRO A 37 2.95 11.82 -6.03
C PRO A 37 2.96 11.79 -7.57
N THR A 38 4.03 12.27 -8.20
CA THR A 38 4.22 12.14 -9.66
C THR A 38 4.25 10.66 -10.08
N VAL A 39 5.04 9.84 -9.38
CA VAL A 39 5.11 8.39 -9.65
C VAL A 39 3.76 7.74 -9.42
N TRP A 40 3.06 8.08 -8.33
CA TRP A 40 1.70 7.57 -8.09
C TRP A 40 0.76 7.89 -9.26
N ASN A 41 0.74 9.13 -9.71
CA ASN A 41 -0.10 9.58 -10.81
C ASN A 41 0.28 8.91 -12.13
N ASP A 42 1.56 8.71 -12.41
CA ASP A 42 2.03 8.01 -13.61
C ASP A 42 1.57 6.54 -13.61
N ILE A 43 1.65 5.86 -12.46
CA ILE A 43 1.15 4.49 -12.32
C ILE A 43 -0.36 4.46 -12.52
N HIS A 44 -1.09 5.38 -11.90
CA HIS A 44 -2.54 5.49 -12.02
C HIS A 44 -2.99 5.73 -13.46
N ALA A 45 -2.29 6.59 -14.20
CA ALA A 45 -2.56 6.92 -15.59
C ALA A 45 -2.07 5.86 -16.60
N SER A 46 -1.19 4.95 -16.17
CA SER A 46 -0.68 3.89 -17.03
C SER A 46 -1.78 2.92 -17.48
N THR A 47 -1.54 2.19 -18.57
CA THR A 47 -2.45 1.13 -19.05
C THR A 47 -2.68 0.04 -18.02
N ALA A 48 -1.67 -0.22 -17.17
CA ALA A 48 -1.80 -1.16 -16.07
C ALA A 48 -2.68 -0.60 -14.94
N GLY A 49 -2.64 0.71 -14.68
CA GLY A 49 -3.30 1.37 -13.55
C GLY A 49 -2.78 0.87 -12.20
N ILE A 50 -3.29 1.43 -11.10
CA ILE A 50 -3.07 0.88 -9.75
C ILE A 50 -4.04 -0.29 -9.54
N ARG A 51 -3.50 -1.50 -9.35
CA ARG A 51 -4.28 -2.72 -9.10
C ARG A 51 -4.22 -3.15 -7.64
N ILE A 52 -3.06 -2.99 -7.00
CA ILE A 52 -2.83 -3.36 -5.61
C ILE A 52 -2.10 -2.22 -4.91
N ILE A 53 -2.70 -1.72 -3.82
CA ILE A 53 -2.05 -0.80 -2.88
C ILE A 53 -1.41 -1.63 -1.77
N HIS A 54 -0.10 -1.51 -1.63
CA HIS A 54 0.66 -2.18 -0.58
C HIS A 54 0.91 -1.22 0.59
N TYR A 55 0.20 -1.45 1.70
CA TYR A 55 0.36 -0.73 2.96
C TYR A 55 1.62 -1.19 3.73
N VAL A 56 2.81 -0.80 3.28
CA VAL A 56 4.09 -1.10 3.96
C VAL A 56 4.21 -0.28 5.25
N GLY A 57 4.59 -0.89 6.38
CA GLY A 57 4.62 -0.20 7.67
C GLY A 57 3.23 -0.14 8.31
N GLY A 58 2.76 1.07 8.61
CA GLY A 58 1.46 1.32 9.23
C GLY A 58 0.29 0.81 8.39
N LYS A 59 -0.71 0.23 9.08
CA LYS A 59 -1.87 -0.43 8.48
C LYS A 59 -3.14 0.37 8.73
N PRO A 60 -4.10 0.37 7.79
CA PRO A 60 -5.34 1.15 7.93
C PRO A 60 -6.22 0.71 9.11
N TRP A 61 -6.09 -0.53 9.61
CA TRP A 61 -6.83 -1.00 10.80
C TRP A 61 -6.17 -0.65 12.14
N GLN A 62 -5.00 -0.01 12.15
CA GLN A 62 -4.31 0.40 13.37
C GLN A 62 -4.86 1.72 13.88
N SER A 63 -4.89 1.86 15.21
CA SER A 63 -5.14 3.13 15.87
C SER A 63 -4.06 4.17 15.57
N ALA A 64 -4.36 5.45 15.80
CA ALA A 64 -3.37 6.53 15.65
C ALA A 64 -2.12 6.29 16.52
N GLU A 65 -2.30 5.81 17.75
CA GLU A 65 -1.20 5.49 18.66
C GLU A 65 -0.32 4.35 18.12
N GLU A 66 -0.93 3.27 17.61
CA GLU A 66 -0.20 2.16 17.01
C GLU A 66 0.57 2.59 15.76
N LEU A 67 -0.02 3.44 14.93
CA LEU A 67 0.64 4.01 13.77
C LEU A 67 1.88 4.80 14.17
N LEU A 68 1.78 5.72 15.14
CA LEU A 68 2.92 6.50 15.65
C LEU A 68 4.05 5.61 16.20
N ARG A 69 3.72 4.43 16.73
CA ARG A 69 4.69 3.47 17.28
C ARG A 69 5.32 2.56 16.22
N LEU A 70 4.57 2.16 15.21
CA LEU A 70 4.94 1.08 14.28
C LEU A 70 5.32 1.55 12.88
N ASP A 71 4.78 2.69 12.46
CA ASP A 71 5.11 3.28 11.17
C ASP A 71 6.18 4.35 11.37
N TYR A 72 7.38 4.13 10.80
CA TYR A 72 8.46 5.10 10.91
C TYR A 72 8.11 6.45 10.29
N GLU A 73 7.10 6.50 9.40
CA GLU A 73 6.62 7.73 8.77
C GLU A 73 5.61 8.50 9.63
N ALA A 74 5.05 7.84 10.65
CA ALA A 74 4.08 8.42 11.58
C ALA A 74 4.82 9.14 12.72
N VAL A 75 5.61 10.17 12.38
CA VAL A 75 6.29 11.01 13.39
C VAL A 75 5.34 11.96 14.12
N SER A 76 4.16 12.20 13.54
CA SER A 76 3.06 12.95 14.13
C SER A 76 1.73 12.60 13.43
N PRO A 77 0.57 12.95 14.00
CA PRO A 77 -0.72 12.83 13.31
C PRO A 77 -0.75 13.56 11.95
N GLU A 78 -0.16 14.75 11.88
CA GLU A 78 -0.10 15.57 10.66
C GLU A 78 0.73 14.89 9.56
N ALA A 79 1.78 14.15 9.94
CA ALA A 79 2.57 13.37 9.00
C ALA A 79 1.78 12.22 8.37
N MET A 80 0.70 11.77 9.03
CA MET A 80 -0.17 10.69 8.55
C MET A 80 -1.39 11.19 7.77
N ALA A 81 -1.80 12.45 7.96
CA ALA A 81 -2.94 13.04 7.27
C ALA A 81 -2.93 12.83 5.74
N PRO A 82 -1.78 12.91 5.03
CA PRO A 82 -1.74 12.64 3.59
C PRO A 82 -2.12 11.21 3.20
N TYR A 83 -2.06 10.23 4.11
CA TYR A 83 -2.45 8.84 3.83
C TYR A 83 -3.95 8.58 4.05
N GLN A 84 -4.69 9.52 4.64
CA GLN A 84 -6.10 9.33 4.98
C GLN A 84 -6.97 8.89 3.78
N PRO A 85 -6.84 9.47 2.56
CA PRO A 85 -7.68 9.05 1.43
C PRO A 85 -7.58 7.56 1.07
N ILE A 86 -6.37 7.00 1.15
CA ILE A 86 -6.17 5.56 0.85
C ILE A 86 -6.57 4.68 2.04
N PHE A 87 -6.52 5.18 3.27
CA PHE A 87 -7.04 4.46 4.45
C PHE A 87 -8.57 4.44 4.44
N ASP A 88 -9.21 5.56 4.09
CA ASP A 88 -10.66 5.65 3.92
C ASP A 88 -11.15 4.68 2.86
N LEU A 89 -10.46 4.59 1.71
CA LEU A 89 -10.76 3.59 0.69
C LEU A 89 -10.74 2.16 1.24
N TRP A 90 -9.75 1.83 2.09
CA TRP A 90 -9.68 0.51 2.72
C TRP A 90 -10.87 0.29 3.67
N HIS A 91 -11.23 1.28 4.48
CA HIS A 91 -12.37 1.19 5.40
C HIS A 91 -13.70 1.09 4.66
N ASP A 92 -13.87 1.83 3.56
CA ASP A 92 -15.06 1.80 2.71
C ASP A 92 -15.27 0.41 2.12
N ILE A 93 -14.20 -0.25 1.66
CA ILE A 93 -14.25 -1.63 1.17
C ILE A 93 -14.55 -2.59 2.32
N PHE A 94 -13.84 -2.48 3.44
CA PHE A 94 -14.02 -3.35 4.61
C PHE A 94 -15.44 -3.29 5.19
N GLN A 95 -16.04 -2.09 5.20
CA GLN A 95 -17.40 -1.86 5.69
C GLN A 95 -18.47 -2.08 4.62
N GLY A 96 -18.09 -2.51 3.41
CA GLY A 96 -19.02 -2.81 2.31
C GLY A 96 -19.72 -1.58 1.73
N ARG A 97 -19.16 -0.37 1.94
CA ARG A 97 -19.61 0.89 1.31
C ARG A 97 -19.23 0.98 -0.15
N ILE A 98 -18.08 0.41 -0.52
CA ILE A 98 -17.70 0.17 -1.91
C ILE A 98 -17.90 -1.32 -2.18
N ARG A 99 -18.75 -1.61 -3.16
CA ARG A 99 -19.06 -2.98 -3.61
C ARG A 99 -18.51 -3.18 -5.00
N THR A 100 -18.06 -4.39 -5.29
CA THR A 100 -17.74 -4.79 -6.66
C THR A 100 -19.03 -4.82 -7.50
N ALA A 101 -18.89 -4.68 -8.81
CA ALA A 101 -20.02 -4.85 -9.73
C ALA A 101 -20.71 -6.21 -9.57
N GLU A 102 -19.99 -7.22 -9.08
CA GLU A 102 -20.50 -8.55 -8.78
C GLU A 102 -21.31 -8.57 -7.47
N GLN A 103 -20.80 -7.95 -6.41
CA GLN A 103 -21.50 -7.78 -5.14
C GLN A 103 -22.78 -6.92 -5.24
N LEU A 104 -22.92 -6.13 -6.30
CA LEU A 104 -24.14 -5.38 -6.61
C LEU A 104 -25.16 -6.19 -7.43
N ARG A 105 -24.74 -7.28 -8.10
CA ARG A 105 -25.65 -8.15 -8.86
C ARG A 105 -26.38 -9.16 -7.99
N ASP A 106 -25.78 -9.56 -6.88
CA ASP A 106 -26.29 -10.59 -5.97
C ASP A 106 -27.07 -10.05 -4.75
N ALA A 107 -27.29 -8.72 -4.69
CA ALA A 107 -27.96 -8.02 -3.58
C ALA A 107 -29.37 -7.55 -3.98
#